data_AF-A0A2A3VD98-F1
#
_entry.id   AF-A0A2A3VD98-F1
#
_cell.length_a   1.000
_cell.length_b   1.000
_cell.length_c   1.000
_cell.angle_alpha   90.00
_cell.angle_beta   90.00
_cell.angle_gamma   90.00
#
_symmetry.space_group_name_H-M   'P 1'
#
loop_
_entity.id
_entity.type
_entity.pdbx_description
1 polymer ?
#
loop_
_entity_poly.entity_id
_entity_poly.type
_entity_poly.pdbx_seq_one_letter_code
_entity_poly.pdbx_strand_id
1 'polypeptide(L)'
;MWLSVRVTPEIFEAVTRTARSAGTTRPGIVLGTLRSRFVQAPTLLPAEAEAVARAAYQLSMVGTNLNQLTRSLHQGRFETLADRDPVLLETASAVTVLRENIRALVETATIRWAPAGGWE
;
A
#
# COMPACT_ATOMS: atom_id res chain seq x y z
N MET A 1 -11.21 -13.57 -17.81
CA MET A 1 -12.12 -12.90 -18.77
C MET A 1 -11.37 -11.70 -19.36
N TRP A 2 -11.52 -11.43 -20.66
CA TRP A 2 -10.83 -10.32 -21.34
C TRP A 2 -11.87 -9.35 -21.90
N LEU A 3 -11.62 -8.05 -21.73
CA LEU A 3 -12.46 -6.98 -22.28
C LEU A 3 -11.66 -6.27 -23.39
N SER A 4 -12.27 -6.08 -24.56
CA SER A 4 -11.69 -5.31 -25.67
C SER A 4 -12.61 -4.13 -25.98
N VAL A 5 -12.05 -2.92 -26.03
CA VAL A 5 -12.80 -1.68 -26.26
C VAL A 5 -12.07 -0.87 -27.33
N ARG A 6 -12.83 -0.34 -28.30
CA ARG A 6 -12.32 0.64 -29.26
C ARG A 6 -12.59 2.04 -28.71
N VAL A 7 -11.58 2.90 -28.77
CA VAL A 7 -11.66 4.30 -28.32
C VAL A 7 -11.26 5.21 -29.46
N THR A 8 -11.68 6.47 -29.40
CA THR A 8 -11.23 7.48 -30.37
C THR A 8 -9.74 7.79 -30.18
N PRO A 9 -9.05 8.36 -31.19
CA PRO A 9 -7.64 8.74 -31.08
C PRO A 9 -7.36 9.68 -29.90
N GLU A 10 -8.26 10.62 -29.63
CA GLU A 10 -8.10 11.62 -28.56
C GLU A 10 -8.07 10.96 -27.18
N ILE A 11 -8.99 10.01 -26.93
CA ILE A 11 -9.03 9.24 -25.68
C ILE A 11 -7.77 8.38 -25.55
N PHE A 12 -7.36 7.74 -26.65
CA PHE A 12 -6.16 6.90 -26.65
C PHE A 12 -4.91 7.71 -26.28
N GLU A 13 -4.74 8.90 -26.83
CA GLU A 13 -3.63 9.79 -26.52
C GLU A 13 -3.68 10.29 -25.07
N ALA A 14 -4.87 10.66 -24.59
CA ALA A 14 -5.08 11.09 -23.21
C ALA A 14 -4.67 9.99 -22.22
N VAL A 15 -5.17 8.76 -22.40
CA VAL A 15 -4.82 7.61 -21.55
C VAL A 15 -3.32 7.29 -21.64
N THR A 16 -2.72 7.41 -22.83
CA THR A 16 -1.28 7.18 -23.02
C THR A 16 -0.45 8.20 -22.24
N ARG A 17 -0.83 9.48 -22.28
CA ARG A 17 -0.14 10.55 -21.56
C ARG A 17 -0.24 10.35 -20.05
N THR A 18 -1.44 10.05 -19.55
CA THR A 18 -1.69 9.77 -18.13
C THR A 18 -0.92 8.55 -17.64
N ALA A 19 -0.87 7.48 -18.45
CA ALA A 19 -0.09 6.29 -18.11
C ALA A 19 1.41 6.61 -17.96
N ARG A 20 1.97 7.41 -18.89
CA ARG A 20 3.37 7.84 -18.82
C ARG A 20 3.64 8.72 -17.61
N SER A 21 2.81 9.73 -17.35
CA SER A 21 3.01 10.64 -16.21
C SER A 21 2.90 9.92 -14.86
N ALA A 22 2.03 8.91 -14.77
CA ALA A 22 1.84 8.11 -13.56
C ALA A 22 2.82 6.91 -13.46
N GLY A 23 3.70 6.69 -14.43
CA GLY A 23 4.64 5.56 -14.42
C GLY A 23 3.94 4.19 -14.46
N THR A 24 2.83 4.07 -15.18
CA THR A 24 2.04 2.84 -15.31
C THR A 24 1.70 2.52 -16.77
N THR A 25 0.89 1.49 -16.99
CA THR A 25 0.46 1.07 -18.34
C THR A 25 -0.93 1.60 -18.66
N ARG A 26 -1.27 1.70 -19.96
CA ARG A 26 -2.62 2.07 -20.41
C ARG A 26 -3.70 1.14 -19.84
N PRO A 27 -3.54 -0.21 -19.87
CA PRO A 27 -4.46 -1.10 -19.16
C PRO A 27 -4.53 -0.83 -17.65
N GLY A 28 -3.42 -0.43 -17.02
CA GLY A 28 -3.39 -0.05 -15.62
C GLY A 28 -4.29 1.15 -15.29
N ILE A 29 -4.30 2.18 -16.16
CA ILE A 29 -5.23 3.32 -16.04
C ILE A 29 -6.68 2.83 -16.16
N VAL A 30 -7.00 2.08 -17.22
CA VAL A 30 -8.36 1.59 -17.47
C VAL A 30 -8.85 0.74 -16.30
N LEU A 31 -8.05 -0.22 -15.86
CA LEU A 31 -8.37 -1.07 -14.72
C LEU A 31 -8.52 -0.26 -13.43
N GLY A 32 -7.65 0.73 -13.22
CA GLY A 32 -7.73 1.64 -12.08
C GLY A 32 -9.03 2.42 -12.03
N THR A 33 -9.46 2.96 -13.15
CA THR A 33 -10.75 3.65 -13.31
C THR A 33 -11.93 2.70 -13.04
N LEU A 34 -11.91 1.49 -13.63
CA LEU A 34 -12.97 0.50 -13.43
C LEU A 34 -13.06 0.04 -11.96
N ARG A 35 -11.91 -0.24 -11.32
CA ARG A 35 -11.88 -0.64 -9.91
C ARG A 35 -12.36 0.47 -8.99
N SER A 36 -12.01 1.72 -9.28
CA SER A 36 -12.50 2.89 -8.53
C SER A 36 -14.02 3.01 -8.62
N ARG A 37 -14.61 2.90 -9.81
CA ARG A 37 -16.06 3.05 -10.01
C ARG A 37 -16.87 1.86 -9.47
N PHE A 38 -16.47 0.63 -9.78
CA PHE A 38 -17.34 -0.53 -9.59
C PHE A 38 -17.05 -1.35 -8.34
N VAL A 39 -15.82 -1.29 -7.82
CA VAL A 39 -15.39 -2.17 -6.71
C VAL A 39 -14.83 -1.37 -5.53
N GLN A 40 -14.64 -0.06 -5.68
CA GLN A 40 -14.04 0.83 -4.68
C GLN A 40 -12.72 0.26 -4.12
N ALA A 41 -11.92 -0.32 -5.02
CA ALA A 41 -10.69 -1.01 -4.66
C ALA A 41 -9.45 -0.23 -5.15
N PRO A 42 -8.37 -0.19 -4.36
CA PRO A 42 -7.16 0.52 -4.75
C PRO A 42 -6.51 -0.13 -5.96
N THR A 43 -5.84 0.71 -6.75
CA THR A 43 -4.93 0.28 -7.81
C THR A 43 -3.58 0.96 -7.59
N LEU A 44 -2.67 0.25 -6.95
CA LEU A 44 -1.34 0.76 -6.65
C LEU A 44 -0.53 0.94 -7.94
N LEU A 45 0.23 2.03 -8.00
CA LEU A 45 1.28 2.20 -9.00
C LEU A 45 2.43 1.23 -8.69
N PRO A 46 3.29 0.92 -9.67
CA PRO A 46 4.40 -0.02 -9.46
C PRO A 46 5.28 0.33 -8.25
N ALA A 47 5.67 1.60 -8.12
CA ALA A 47 6.50 2.06 -7.00
C ALA A 47 5.79 1.94 -5.64
N GLU A 48 4.48 2.17 -5.61
CA GLU A 48 3.66 2.04 -4.39
C GLU A 48 3.52 0.56 -3.98
N ALA A 49 3.27 -0.32 -4.94
CA ALA A 49 3.21 -1.75 -4.71
C ALA A 49 4.54 -2.29 -4.16
N GLU A 50 5.67 -1.84 -4.72
CA GLU A 50 7.00 -2.20 -4.23
C GLU A 50 7.25 -1.66 -2.81
N ALA A 51 6.88 -0.41 -2.54
CA ALA A 51 7.00 0.18 -1.20
C ALA A 51 6.18 -0.59 -0.16
N VAL A 52 4.93 -0.96 -0.48
CA VAL A 52 4.07 -1.77 0.38
C VAL A 52 4.67 -3.17 0.60
N ALA A 53 5.22 -3.80 -0.44
CA ALA A 53 5.87 -5.10 -0.32
C ALA A 53 7.09 -5.06 0.62
N ARG A 54 7.94 -4.02 0.50
CA ARG A 54 9.08 -3.81 1.40
C ARG A 54 8.63 -3.56 2.84
N ALA A 55 7.59 -2.74 3.03
CA ALA A 55 7.02 -2.47 4.35
C ALA A 55 6.46 -3.75 5.01
N ALA A 56 5.74 -4.57 4.24
CA ALA A 56 5.21 -5.85 4.73
C ALA A 56 6.33 -6.81 5.15
N TYR A 57 7.42 -6.88 4.37
CA TYR A 57 8.59 -7.67 4.71
C TYR A 57 9.25 -7.19 6.02
N GLN A 58 9.47 -5.88 6.16
CA GLN A 58 10.06 -5.31 7.38
C GLN A 58 9.18 -5.57 8.61
N LEU A 59 7.85 -5.44 8.47
CA LEU A 59 6.92 -5.75 9.55
C LEU A 59 6.95 -7.23 9.96
N SER A 60 7.11 -8.16 9.00
CA SER A 60 7.30 -9.58 9.28
C SER A 60 8.56 -9.85 10.10
N MET A 61 9.66 -9.13 9.82
CA MET A 61 10.90 -9.23 10.59
C MET A 61 10.72 -8.71 12.02
N VAL A 62 10.02 -7.57 12.19
CA VAL A 62 9.66 -7.04 13.51
C VAL A 62 8.83 -8.07 14.30
N GLY A 63 7.79 -8.65 13.68
CA GLY A 63 6.97 -9.68 14.33
C GLY A 63 7.77 -10.93 14.72
N THR A 64 8.74 -11.34 13.89
CA THR A 64 9.65 -12.46 14.21
C THR A 64 10.51 -12.15 15.44
N ASN A 65 11.08 -10.95 15.52
CA ASN A 65 11.90 -10.51 16.64
C ASN A 65 11.08 -10.41 17.94
N LEU A 66 9.86 -9.87 17.86
CA LEU A 66 8.94 -9.81 19.01
C LEU A 66 8.60 -11.21 19.52
N ASN A 67 8.30 -12.15 18.62
CA ASN A 67 8.04 -13.54 18.99
C ASN A 67 9.25 -14.20 19.68
N GLN A 68 10.47 -13.93 19.22
CA GLN A 68 11.68 -14.44 19.87
C GLN A 68 11.86 -13.87 21.28
N LEU A 69 11.59 -12.57 21.45
CA LEU A 69 11.63 -11.90 22.76
C LEU A 69 10.61 -12.52 23.72
N THR A 70 9.36 -12.68 23.30
CA THR A 70 8.31 -13.35 24.10
C THR A 70 8.71 -14.76 24.50
N ARG A 71 9.29 -15.55 23.58
CA ARG A 71 9.77 -16.90 23.92
C ARG A 71 10.85 -16.84 24.98
N SER A 72 11.86 -16.00 24.83
CA SER A 72 12.97 -15.90 25.78
C SER A 72 12.53 -15.39 27.16
N LEU A 73 11.52 -14.53 27.24
CA LEU A 73 10.85 -14.17 28.50
C LEU A 73 10.25 -15.40 29.18
N HIS A 74 9.49 -16.21 28.45
CA HIS A 74 8.84 -17.40 29.02
C HIS A 74 9.82 -18.47 29.51
N GLN A 75 11.04 -18.53 28.99
CA GLN A 75 12.08 -19.44 29.50
C GLN A 75 13.05 -18.76 30.47
N GLY A 76 12.64 -17.63 31.07
CA GLY A 76 13.35 -16.99 32.18
C GLY A 76 14.73 -16.44 31.83
N ARG A 77 15.00 -16.17 30.54
CA ARG A 77 16.32 -15.73 30.04
C ARG A 77 16.52 -14.22 30.05
N PHE A 78 15.63 -13.45 30.65
CA PHE A 78 15.74 -11.99 30.76
C PHE A 78 15.64 -11.56 32.21
N GLU A 79 16.62 -10.78 32.66
CA GLU A 79 16.69 -10.29 34.03
C GLU A 79 15.92 -8.96 34.22
N THR A 80 15.76 -8.12 33.18
CA THR A 80 14.93 -6.89 33.25
C THR A 80 14.38 -6.45 31.88
N LEU A 81 13.05 -6.34 31.76
CA LEU A 81 12.36 -5.77 30.58
C LEU A 81 12.56 -4.25 30.45
N ALA A 82 12.81 -3.58 31.58
CA ALA A 82 12.90 -2.11 31.69
C ALA A 82 13.95 -1.50 30.75
N ASP A 83 15.05 -2.21 30.46
CA ASP A 83 16.12 -1.70 29.59
C ASP A 83 15.74 -1.76 28.09
N ARG A 84 14.67 -2.47 27.74
CA ARG A 84 14.18 -2.65 26.37
C ARG A 84 12.95 -1.78 26.07
N ASP A 85 12.31 -1.20 27.08
CA ASP A 85 11.10 -0.40 26.95
C ASP A 85 11.20 0.75 25.94
N PRO A 86 12.31 1.53 25.86
CA PRO A 86 12.42 2.61 24.87
C PRO A 86 12.36 2.10 23.43
N VAL A 87 13.03 0.97 23.14
CA VAL A 87 13.08 0.37 21.80
C VAL A 87 11.72 -0.23 21.42
N LEU A 88 11.03 -0.86 22.39
CA LEU A 88 9.69 -1.39 22.18
C LEU A 88 8.69 -0.26 21.89
N LEU A 89 8.78 0.85 22.62
CA LEU A 89 7.94 2.02 22.42
C LEU A 89 8.19 2.67 21.05
N GLU A 90 9.45 2.85 20.67
CA GLU A 90 9.83 3.37 19.34
C GLU A 90 9.32 2.46 18.22
N THR A 91 9.46 1.14 18.38
CA THR A 91 8.96 0.16 17.41
C THR A 91 7.43 0.23 17.28
N ALA A 92 6.71 0.32 18.40
CA ALA A 92 5.24 0.45 18.38
C ALA A 92 4.78 1.73 17.70
N SER A 93 5.48 2.84 17.95
CA SER A 93 5.23 4.13 17.29
C SER A 93 5.46 4.02 15.77
N ALA A 94 6.60 3.45 15.34
CA ALA A 94 6.91 3.27 13.93
C ALA A 94 5.88 2.38 13.20
N VAL A 95 5.43 1.30 13.84
CA VAL A 95 4.36 0.43 13.29
C VAL A 95 3.04 1.19 13.14
N THR A 96 2.69 2.03 14.11
CA THR A 96 1.48 2.87 14.04
C THR A 96 1.56 3.86 12.89
N VAL A 97 2.68 4.57 12.75
CA VAL A 97 2.91 5.49 11.63
C VAL A 97 2.85 4.76 10.29
N LEU A 98 3.45 3.57 10.19
CA LEU A 98 3.40 2.77 8.96
C LEU A 98 1.97 2.38 8.60
N ARG A 99 1.15 1.97 9.58
CA ARG A 99 -0.26 1.64 9.37
C ARG A 99 -1.04 2.83 8.80
N GLU A 100 -0.87 4.02 9.39
CA GLU A 100 -1.56 5.22 8.92
C GLU A 100 -1.10 5.62 7.50
N ASN A 101 0.20 5.50 7.20
CA ASN A 101 0.72 5.75 5.85
C ASN A 101 0.14 4.77 4.82
N ILE A 102 0.04 3.48 5.14
CA ILE A 102 -0.58 2.47 4.26
C ILE A 102 -2.07 2.78 4.06
N ARG A 103 -2.77 3.17 5.12
CA ARG A 103 -4.18 3.57 5.04
C ARG A 103 -4.37 4.75 4.09
N ALA A 104 -3.61 5.83 4.29
CA ALA A 104 -3.66 7.01 3.43
C ALA A 104 -3.31 6.70 1.97
N LEU A 105 -2.33 5.80 1.75
CA LEU A 105 -2.00 5.31 0.41
C LEU A 105 -3.17 4.55 -0.23
N VAL A 106 -3.84 3.66 0.52
CA VAL A 106 -5.00 2.90 0.03
C VAL A 106 -6.15 3.84 -0.32
N GLU A 107 -6.46 4.82 0.53
CA GLU A 107 -7.49 5.83 0.26
C GLU A 107 -7.17 6.60 -1.02
N THR A 108 -5.94 7.12 -1.13
CA THR A 108 -5.44 7.84 -2.32
C THR A 108 -5.52 6.96 -3.58
N ALA A 109 -5.04 5.72 -3.52
CA ALA A 109 -5.02 4.81 -4.65
C ALA A 109 -6.41 4.33 -5.08
N THR A 110 -7.42 4.44 -4.20
CA THR A 110 -8.81 4.09 -4.51
C THR A 110 -9.51 5.22 -5.28
N ILE A 111 -9.22 6.47 -4.93
CA ILE A 111 -9.87 7.64 -5.55
C ILE A 111 -9.06 8.27 -6.68
N ARG A 112 -7.78 7.92 -6.86
CA ARG A 112 -6.86 8.53 -7.86
C ARG A 112 -7.46 8.65 -9.26
N TRP A 113 -8.25 7.66 -9.65
CA TRP A 113 -8.81 7.53 -11.00
C TRP A 113 -10.29 7.92 -11.08
N ALA A 114 -10.86 8.47 -10.00
CA ALA A 114 -12.20 9.04 -10.01
C ALA A 114 -12.18 10.43 -10.67
N PRO A 115 -13.26 10.84 -11.35
CA PRO A 115 -13.39 12.20 -11.86
C PRO A 115 -13.46 13.21 -10.72
N ALA A 116 -13.12 14.47 -11.02
CA ALA A 116 -13.24 15.57 -10.06
C ALA A 116 -14.72 15.74 -9.67
N GLY A 117 -15.05 15.58 -8.38
CA GLY A 117 -16.43 15.55 -7.87
C GLY A 117 -16.97 14.15 -7.56
N GLY A 118 -16.21 13.10 -7.87
CA GLY A 118 -16.62 11.72 -7.62
C GLY A 118 -17.52 11.16 -8.72
N TRP A 119 -17.91 9.91 -8.55
CA TRP A 119 -18.78 9.24 -9.48
C TRP A 119 -20.23 9.43 -9.04
N GLU A 120 -20.98 10.31 -9.70
CA GLU A 120 -22.42 10.52 -9.47
C GLU A 120 -23.21 9.20 -9.35
#